data_AF-A0A5C3KCX5-F1
#
_entry.id   AF-A0A5C3KCX5-F1
#
_cell.length_a   1.000
_cell.length_b   1.000
_cell.length_c   1.000
_cell.angle_alpha   90.00
_cell.angle_beta   90.00
_cell.angle_gamma   90.00
#
_symmetry.space_group_name_H-M   'P 1'
#
loop_
_entity.id
_entity.type
_entity.pdbx_description
1 polymer ?
#
loop_
_entity_poly.entity_id
_entity_poly.type
_entity_poly.pdbx_seq_one_letter_code
_entity_poly.pdbx_strand_id
1 'polypeptide(L)'
;GRTALALAAVCGHLKTVELLIGVQGVDTQCFNSKGRSPLIAASLEGHVQVLDAVQLLLGVDGIDVNASHWQDGTALAQASIQGHIDIVKLLLQQEDIDVNSSQSKEGSALMQAAYGGQKDVVELLLQ
;
A
#
# COMPACT_ATOMS: atom_id res chain seq x y z
N GLY A 1 -6.06 -17.43 -7.29
CA GLY A 1 -6.61 -16.06 -7.35
C GLY A 1 -5.94 -15.18 -6.32
N ARG A 2 -6.37 -15.27 -5.06
CA ARG A 2 -5.98 -14.39 -3.95
C ARG A 2 -4.47 -14.06 -3.86
N THR A 3 -3.61 -15.07 -3.71
CA THR A 3 -2.16 -14.86 -3.61
C THR A 3 -1.52 -14.32 -4.90
N ALA A 4 -2.13 -14.56 -6.06
CA ALA A 4 -1.55 -14.15 -7.34
C ALA A 4 -1.60 -12.63 -7.54
N LEU A 5 -2.68 -11.97 -7.10
CA LEU A 5 -2.81 -10.52 -7.23
C LEU A 5 -1.79 -9.80 -6.35
N ALA A 6 -1.64 -10.21 -5.09
CA ALA A 6 -0.65 -9.63 -4.19
C ALA A 6 0.78 -9.81 -4.72
N LEU A 7 1.12 -11.00 -5.24
CA LEU A 7 2.44 -11.24 -5.83
C LEU A 7 2.67 -10.41 -7.10
N ALA A 8 1.66 -10.30 -7.97
CA ALA A 8 1.76 -9.47 -9.17
C ALA A 8 1.95 -7.99 -8.83
N ALA A 9 1.26 -7.49 -7.80
CA ALA A 9 1.37 -6.10 -7.35
C ALA A 9 2.75 -5.79 -6.75
N VAL A 10 3.27 -6.69 -5.90
CA VAL A 10 4.64 -6.61 -5.34
C VAL A 10 5.70 -6.54 -6.44
N CYS A 11 5.57 -7.37 -7.48
CA CYS A 11 6.54 -7.42 -8.56
C CYS A 11 6.33 -6.33 -9.63
N GLY A 12 5.32 -5.45 -9.48
CA GLY A 12 4.99 -4.46 -10.51
C GLY A 12 4.57 -5.07 -11.84
N HIS A 13 4.05 -6.30 -11.85
CA HIS A 13 3.59 -7.00 -13.06
C HIS A 13 2.23 -6.44 -13.52
N LEU A 14 2.24 -5.20 -14.00
CA LEU A 14 1.05 -4.40 -14.28
C LEU A 14 0.00 -5.13 -15.12
N LYS A 15 0.43 -5.82 -16.19
CA LYS A 15 -0.48 -6.55 -17.07
C LYS A 15 -1.20 -7.72 -16.38
N THR A 16 -0.53 -8.34 -15.41
CA THR A 16 -1.14 -9.38 -14.58
C THR A 16 -2.09 -8.78 -13.55
N VAL A 17 -1.74 -7.62 -12.97
CA VAL A 17 -2.63 -6.87 -12.06
C VAL A 17 -3.92 -6.46 -12.77
N GLU A 18 -3.82 -5.82 -13.94
CA GLU A 18 -4.97 -5.43 -14.78
C GLU A 18 -5.88 -6.63 -15.08
N LEU A 19 -5.29 -7.74 -15.52
CA LEU A 19 -6.05 -8.96 -15.84
C LEU A 19 -6.79 -9.49 -14.61
N LEU A 20 -6.12 -9.60 -13.47
CA LEU A 20 -6.70 -10.18 -12.26
C LEU A 20 -7.81 -9.32 -11.67
N ILE A 21 -7.66 -7.99 -11.67
CA ILE A 21 -8.70 -7.06 -11.20
C ILE A 21 -9.96 -7.16 -12.09
N GLY A 22 -9.79 -7.39 -13.40
CA GLY A 22 -10.91 -7.54 -14.34
C GLY A 22 -11.66 -8.86 -14.26
N VAL A 23 -11.19 -9.86 -13.49
CA VAL A 23 -11.87 -11.14 -13.35
C VAL A 23 -12.96 -11.05 -12.28
N GLN A 24 -14.20 -11.33 -12.66
CA GLN A 24 -15.34 -11.34 -11.75
C GLN A 24 -15.10 -12.28 -10.56
N GLY A 25 -15.30 -11.77 -9.34
CA GLY A 25 -15.15 -12.53 -8.10
C GLY A 25 -13.70 -12.65 -7.59
N VAL A 26 -12.74 -11.95 -8.20
CA VAL A 26 -11.42 -11.78 -7.58
C VAL A 26 -11.54 -10.88 -6.36
N ASP A 27 -11.06 -11.42 -5.24
CA ASP A 27 -10.96 -10.72 -3.96
C ASP A 27 -9.68 -9.87 -3.95
N THR A 28 -9.84 -8.57 -4.22
CA THR A 28 -8.76 -7.58 -4.28
C THR A 28 -8.24 -7.16 -2.91
N GLN A 29 -8.94 -7.53 -1.84
CA GLN A 29 -8.64 -7.20 -0.45
C GLN A 29 -8.06 -8.41 0.30
N CYS A 30 -7.76 -9.49 -0.42
CA CYS A 30 -7.27 -10.72 0.18
C CYS A 30 -5.87 -10.57 0.80
N PHE A 31 -5.62 -11.27 1.89
CA PHE A 31 -4.31 -11.29 2.52
C PHE A 31 -3.45 -12.45 1.99
N ASN A 32 -2.18 -12.18 1.68
CA ASN A 32 -1.20 -13.22 1.35
C ASN A 32 -0.72 -13.98 2.60
N SER A 33 0.23 -14.91 2.45
CA SER A 33 0.76 -15.70 3.58
C SER A 33 1.51 -14.88 4.65
N LYS A 34 1.89 -13.64 4.32
CA LYS A 34 2.47 -12.66 5.26
C LYS A 34 1.40 -11.73 5.85
N GLY A 35 0.12 -11.97 5.55
CA GLY A 35 -0.98 -11.14 6.03
C GLY A 35 -1.12 -9.80 5.32
N ARG A 36 -0.55 -9.63 4.11
CA ARG A 36 -0.59 -8.36 3.38
C ARG A 36 -1.65 -8.38 2.28
N SER A 37 -2.47 -7.33 2.22
CA SER A 37 -3.31 -7.07 1.05
C SER A 37 -2.44 -6.75 -0.17
N PRO A 38 -2.95 -6.85 -1.41
CA PRO A 38 -2.19 -6.43 -2.58
C PRO A 38 -1.71 -4.98 -2.50
N LEU A 39 -2.53 -4.09 -1.92
CA LEU A 39 -2.17 -2.68 -1.72
C LEU A 39 -1.02 -2.54 -0.72
N ILE A 40 -1.11 -3.17 0.46
CA ILE A 40 -0.01 -3.16 1.46
C ILE A 40 1.26 -3.75 0.84
N ALA A 41 1.14 -4.85 0.10
CA ALA A 41 2.27 -5.56 -0.48
C ALA A 41 2.95 -4.74 -1.58
N ALA A 42 2.18 -4.06 -2.43
CA ALA A 42 2.72 -3.11 -3.42
C ALA A 42 3.38 -1.92 -2.73
N SER A 43 2.75 -1.32 -1.72
CA SER A 43 3.31 -0.14 -1.03
C SER A 43 4.61 -0.40 -0.26
N LEU A 44 4.98 -1.66 -0.04
CA LEU A 44 6.30 -2.00 0.51
C LEU A 44 7.43 -1.88 -0.54
N GLU A 45 7.13 -2.11 -1.82
CA GLU A 45 8.13 -2.15 -2.88
C GLU A 45 8.16 -0.81 -3.63
N GLY A 46 9.34 -0.21 -3.76
CA GLY A 46 9.49 1.18 -4.25
C GLY A 46 9.84 1.33 -5.72
N HIS A 47 9.69 0.26 -6.50
CA HIS A 47 10.07 0.31 -7.91
C HIS A 47 9.05 1.12 -8.72
N VAL A 48 9.50 1.83 -9.75
CA VAL A 48 8.64 2.68 -10.61
C VAL A 48 7.41 1.91 -11.13
N GLN A 49 7.59 0.63 -11.49
CA GLN A 49 6.52 -0.24 -11.98
C GLN A 49 5.45 -0.57 -10.92
N VAL A 50 5.80 -0.43 -9.64
CA VAL A 50 4.87 -0.67 -8.52
C VAL A 50 3.96 0.53 -8.30
N LEU A 51 4.39 1.75 -8.64
CA LEU A 51 3.55 2.95 -8.57
C LEU A 51 2.27 2.78 -9.42
N ASP A 52 2.42 2.31 -10.66
CA ASP A 52 1.29 2.05 -11.56
C ASP A 52 0.36 0.95 -10.98
N ALA A 53 0.93 -0.07 -10.34
CA ALA A 53 0.16 -1.13 -9.70
C ALA A 53 -0.64 -0.61 -8.49
N VAL A 54 -0.04 0.25 -7.65
CA VAL A 54 -0.74 0.93 -6.56
C VAL A 54 -1.88 1.78 -7.11
N GLN A 55 -1.64 2.55 -8.18
CA GLN A 55 -2.66 3.37 -8.81
C GLN A 55 -3.83 2.54 -9.34
N LEU A 56 -3.56 1.40 -9.99
CA LEU A 56 -4.63 0.47 -10.42
C LEU A 56 -5.43 -0.08 -9.25
N LEU A 57 -4.76 -0.48 -8.17
CA LEU A 57 -5.42 -1.04 -6.98
C LEU A 57 -6.31 0.00 -6.29
N LEU A 58 -5.87 1.26 -6.21
CA LEU A 58 -6.67 2.36 -5.67
C LEU A 58 -7.89 2.70 -6.54
N GLY A 59 -7.84 2.39 -7.83
CA GLY A 59 -8.98 2.54 -8.75
C GLY A 59 -10.03 1.42 -8.67
N VAL A 60 -9.84 0.43 -7.81
CA VAL A 60 -10.82 -0.66 -7.63
C VAL A 60 -11.97 -0.19 -6.75
N ASP A 61 -13.20 -0.33 -7.24
CA ASP A 61 -14.41 -0.03 -6.47
C ASP A 61 -14.42 -0.75 -5.11
N GLY A 62 -14.58 0.01 -4.03
CA GLY A 62 -14.66 -0.53 -2.67
C GLY A 62 -13.33 -1.02 -2.08
N ILE A 63 -12.19 -0.63 -2.66
CA ILE A 63 -10.88 -0.86 -2.05
C ILE A 63 -10.80 -0.14 -0.69
N ASP A 64 -10.28 -0.82 0.32
CA ASP A 64 -10.05 -0.23 1.63
C ASP A 64 -8.60 0.26 1.69
N VAL A 65 -8.41 1.56 1.46
CA VAL A 65 -7.08 2.20 1.51
C VAL A 65 -6.44 2.11 2.91
N ASN A 66 -7.28 2.00 3.96
CA ASN A 66 -6.85 1.90 5.35
C ASN A 66 -6.76 0.46 5.84
N ALA A 67 -6.92 -0.52 4.94
CA ALA A 67 -6.71 -1.92 5.25
C ALA A 67 -5.35 -2.06 5.93
N SER A 68 -5.34 -2.78 7.06
CA SER A 68 -4.15 -2.92 7.88
C SER A 68 -3.91 -4.36 8.28
N HIS A 69 -2.64 -4.68 8.49
CA HIS A 69 -2.21 -5.93 9.08
C HIS A 69 -1.51 -5.66 10.41
N TRP A 70 -1.69 -6.51 11.41
CA TRP A 70 -1.12 -6.27 12.75
C TRP A 70 0.41 -6.18 12.77
N GLN A 71 1.10 -6.81 11.81
CA GLN A 71 2.56 -6.72 11.66
C GLN A 71 2.99 -5.49 10.87
N ASP A 72 2.41 -5.30 9.68
CA ASP A 72 2.90 -4.31 8.70
C ASP A 72 2.14 -2.97 8.76
N GLY A 73 0.99 -2.91 9.43
CA GLY A 73 0.12 -1.74 9.41
C GLY A 73 -0.55 -1.51 8.06
N THR A 74 -0.77 -0.24 7.73
CA THR A 74 -1.44 0.21 6.51
C THR A 74 -0.46 0.30 5.33
N ALA A 75 -1.00 0.42 4.12
CA ALA A 75 -0.23 0.74 2.93
C ALA A 75 0.58 2.05 3.10
N LEU A 76 -0.03 3.07 3.71
CA LEU A 76 0.64 4.34 4.00
C LEU A 76 1.83 4.16 4.94
N ALA A 77 1.68 3.36 5.99
CA ALA A 77 2.76 3.10 6.93
C ALA A 77 3.95 2.37 6.27
N GLN A 78 3.67 1.36 5.46
CA GLN A 78 4.71 0.62 4.72
C GLN A 78 5.42 1.46 3.65
N ALA A 79 4.69 2.29 2.90
CA ALA A 79 5.33 3.24 1.98
C ALA A 79 6.19 4.26 2.75
N SER A 80 5.75 4.63 3.96
CA SER A 80 6.41 5.65 4.77
C SER A 80 7.71 5.17 5.40
N ILE A 81 7.78 3.93 5.92
CA ILE A 81 9.03 3.38 6.48
C ILE A 81 10.11 3.20 5.41
N GLN A 82 9.71 2.86 4.19
CA GLN A 82 10.62 2.63 3.08
C GLN A 82 11.03 3.92 2.35
N GLY A 83 10.33 5.04 2.59
CA GLY A 83 10.64 6.31 1.93
C GLY A 83 10.10 6.42 0.51
N HIS A 84 9.05 5.66 0.15
CA HIS A 84 8.48 5.66 -1.19
C HIS A 84 7.58 6.88 -1.40
N ILE A 85 8.20 8.05 -1.56
CA ILE A 85 7.54 9.37 -1.59
C ILE A 85 6.38 9.41 -2.58
N ASP A 86 6.54 8.86 -3.78
CA ASP A 86 5.49 8.90 -4.81
C ASP A 86 4.27 8.06 -4.43
N ILE A 87 4.49 6.91 -3.79
CA ILE A 87 3.40 6.07 -3.26
C ILE A 87 2.72 6.78 -2.08
N VAL A 88 3.49 7.40 -1.18
CA VAL A 88 2.93 8.18 -0.06
C VAL A 88 2.04 9.31 -0.59
N LYS A 89 2.52 10.10 -1.56
CA LYS A 89 1.72 11.16 -2.20
C LYS A 89 0.43 10.61 -2.82
N LEU A 90 0.51 9.49 -3.52
CA LEU A 90 -0.65 8.87 -4.15
C LEU A 90 -1.69 8.38 -3.13
N LEU A 91 -1.24 7.82 -2.00
CA LEU A 91 -2.13 7.40 -0.91
C LEU A 91 -2.76 8.60 -0.19
N LEU A 92 -2.00 9.68 0.03
CA LEU A 92 -2.51 10.92 0.65
C LEU A 92 -3.54 11.66 -0.21
N GLN A 93 -3.65 11.33 -1.50
CA GLN A 93 -4.69 11.88 -2.38
C GLN A 93 -6.05 11.17 -2.23
N GLN A 94 -6.11 10.04 -1.52
CA GLN A 94 -7.37 9.34 -1.30
C GLN A 94 -8.20 10.06 -0.24
N GLU A 95 -9.48 10.32 -0.52
CA GLU A 95 -10.35 11.12 0.34
C GLU A 95 -10.50 10.53 1.75
N ASP A 96 -10.57 9.20 1.84
CA ASP A 96 -10.81 8.49 3.10
C ASP A 96 -9.53 8.07 3.85
N ILE A 97 -8.35 8.57 3.47
CA ILE A 97 -7.07 8.14 4.07
C ILE A 97 -6.94 8.53 5.55
N ASP A 98 -6.72 7.56 6.43
CA ASP A 98 -6.39 7.81 7.84
C ASP A 98 -4.87 7.87 8.04
N VAL A 99 -4.34 9.10 7.96
CA VAL A 99 -2.90 9.38 8.13
C VAL A 99 -2.37 9.07 9.53
N ASN A 100 -3.26 9.02 10.53
CA ASN A 100 -2.91 8.82 11.94
C ASN A 100 -3.13 7.39 12.40
N SER A 101 -3.56 6.50 11.50
CA SER A 101 -3.77 5.09 11.79
C SER A 101 -2.54 4.49 12.46
N SER A 102 -2.74 3.90 13.63
CA SER A 102 -1.71 3.25 14.45
C SER A 102 -2.04 1.77 14.69
N GLN A 103 -2.71 1.15 13.72
CA GLN A 103 -3.18 -0.24 13.77
C GLN A 103 -2.04 -1.30 13.72
N SER A 104 -0.78 -0.87 13.79
CA SER A 104 0.40 -1.73 13.77
C SER A 104 1.22 -1.57 15.05
N LYS A 105 2.01 -2.60 15.39
CA LYS A 105 2.98 -2.50 16.49
C LYS A 105 4.06 -1.45 16.27
N GLU A 106 4.31 -1.08 15.01
CA GLU A 106 5.34 -0.13 14.60
C GLU A 106 4.84 1.32 14.63
N GLY A 107 3.56 1.53 14.99
CA GLY A 107 2.97 2.85 15.13
C GLY A 107 2.38 3.39 13.83
N SER A 108 2.17 4.70 13.79
CA SER A 108 1.60 5.40 12.63
C SER A 108 2.61 5.58 11.49
N ALA A 109 2.12 5.98 10.32
CA ALA A 109 2.97 6.30 9.17
C ALA A 109 4.08 7.30 9.51
N LEU A 110 3.77 8.33 10.31
CA LEU A 110 4.75 9.32 10.77
C LEU A 110 5.81 8.70 11.68
N MET A 111 5.41 7.85 12.63
CA MET A 111 6.36 7.15 13.53
C MET A 111 7.30 6.25 12.73
N GLN A 112 6.76 5.53 11.75
CA GLN A 112 7.53 4.64 10.90
C GLN A 112 8.47 5.40 9.94
N ALA A 113 8.03 6.51 9.34
CA ALA A 113 8.89 7.37 8.54
C ALA A 113 10.07 7.92 9.37
N ALA A 114 9.78 8.37 10.59
CA ALA A 114 10.80 8.85 11.51
C ALA A 114 11.78 7.73 11.92
N TYR A 115 11.27 6.53 12.19
CA TYR A 115 12.10 5.35 12.48
C TYR A 115 13.01 4.96 11.31
N GLY A 116 12.49 5.00 10.08
CA GLY A 116 13.25 4.75 8.85
C GLY A 116 14.19 5.88 8.44
N GLY A 117 14.18 7.03 9.13
CA GLY A 117 14.98 8.20 8.77
C GLY A 117 14.52 8.91 7.48
N GLN A 118 13.26 8.70 7.08
CA GLN A 118 12.72 9.16 5.80
C GLN A 118 12.28 10.63 5.89
N LYS A 119 13.26 11.53 5.92
CA LYS A 119 13.05 12.97 6.15
C LYS A 119 11.96 13.56 5.23
N ASP A 120 12.03 13.31 3.92
CA ASP A 120 11.10 13.91 2.96
C ASP A 120 9.66 13.40 3.16
N VAL A 121 9.50 12.14 3.58
CA VAL A 121 8.19 11.58 3.94
C VAL A 121 7.68 12.19 5.25
N VAL A 122 8.55 12.39 6.25
CA VAL A 122 8.17 13.06 7.50
C VAL A 122 7.68 14.48 7.21
N GLU A 123 8.40 15.24 6.39
CA GLU A 123 8.00 16.59 5.99
C GLU A 123 6.68 16.59 5.20
N LEU A 124 6.42 15.55 4.41
CA LEU A 124 5.17 15.38 3.67
C LEU A 124 3.99 15.06 4.60
N LEU A 125 4.18 14.19 5.60
CA LEU A 125 3.13 13.76 6.54
C LEU A 125 2.79 14.81 7.60
N LEU A 126 3.60 15.87 7.75
CA LEU A 126 3.39 16.96 8.71
C LEU A 126 2.65 18.18 8.11
N GLN A 127 2.37 18.17 6.81
CA GLN A 127 1.62 19.22 6.11
C GLN A 127 0.12 19.06 6.32
#